data_AF-A0A2V9Q1Q4-F1
#
_entry.id   AF-A0A2V9Q1Q4-F1
#
_cell.length_a   1.000
_cell.length_b   1.000
_cell.length_c   1.000
_cell.angle_alpha   90.00
_cell.angle_beta   90.00
_cell.angle_gamma   90.00
#
_symmetry.space_group_name_H-M   'P 1'
#
loop_
_entity.id
_entity.type
_entity.pdbx_description
1 polymer ?
#
loop_
_entity_poly.entity_id
_entity_poly.type
_entity_poly.pdbx_seq_one_letter_code
_entity_poly.pdbx_strand_id
1 'polypeptide(L)'
;MSFCKETVLLNGILRGEGRQRTCRVRATRNSEFPDESVIAASFAYCRCCVEDSDDFPDGDYEVEFDGHKVMLSKKNGQYLS
;
A
#
# COMPACT_ATOMS: atom_id res chain seq x y z
N MET A 1 0.67 -7.90 25.11
CA MET A 1 0.57 -7.73 23.64
C MET A 1 -0.29 -6.53 23.32
N SER A 2 0.31 -5.52 22.69
CA SER A 2 -0.36 -4.27 22.32
C SER A 2 -0.44 -4.14 20.80
N PHE A 3 -1.57 -3.66 20.29
CA PHE A 3 -1.80 -3.46 18.86
C PHE A 3 -2.02 -1.99 18.57
N CYS A 4 -1.22 -1.41 17.67
CA CYS A 4 -1.46 -0.06 17.16
C CYS A 4 -1.90 -0.13 15.71
N LYS A 5 -2.92 0.65 15.39
CA LYS A 5 -3.46 0.79 14.04
C LYS A 5 -3.40 2.24 13.64
N GLU A 6 -2.65 2.53 12.59
CA GLU A 6 -2.47 3.89 12.08
C GLU A 6 -2.59 3.90 10.55
N THR A 7 -3.18 4.97 10.01
CA THR A 7 -3.20 5.20 8.57
C THR A 7 -1.90 5.89 8.18
N VAL A 8 -1.12 5.24 7.33
CA VAL A 8 0.17 5.75 6.84
C VAL A 8 0.09 6.05 5.35
N LEU A 9 0.86 7.05 4.93
CA LEU A 9 1.08 7.38 3.53
C LEU A 9 2.48 6.95 3.16
N LEU A 10 2.56 5.98 2.25
CA LEU A 10 3.81 5.40 1.77
C LEU A 10 4.05 5.81 0.32
N ASN A 11 5.31 6.00 -0.02
CA ASN A 11 5.69 6.13 -1.43
C ASN A 11 5.86 4.72 -2.01
N GLY A 12 5.15 4.45 -3.09
CA GLY A 12 5.24 3.20 -3.82
C GLY A 12 5.64 3.41 -5.28
N ILE A 13 5.91 2.30 -5.95
CA ILE A 13 6.14 2.25 -7.38
C ILE A 13 5.02 1.40 -7.98
N LEU A 14 4.21 2.00 -8.83
CA LEU A 14 3.18 1.32 -9.61
C LEU A 14 3.76 0.86 -10.95
N ARG A 15 3.55 -0.39 -11.30
CA ARG A 15 4.00 -1.04 -12.54
C ARG A 15 2.83 -1.75 -13.20
N GLY A 16 2.64 -1.59 -14.50
CA GLY A 16 1.62 -2.30 -15.27
C GLY A 16 1.54 -1.76 -16.68
N GLU A 17 1.05 -2.57 -17.63
CA GLU A 17 0.92 -2.19 -19.04
C GLU A 17 2.22 -1.64 -19.67
N GLY A 18 3.38 -2.17 -19.25
CA GLY A 18 4.70 -1.69 -19.69
C GLY A 18 5.08 -0.30 -19.18
N ARG A 19 4.30 0.29 -18.27
CA ARG A 19 4.56 1.59 -17.64
C ARG A 19 4.98 1.41 -16.18
N GLN A 20 5.83 2.32 -15.70
CA GLN A 20 6.22 2.40 -14.31
C GLN A 20 6.17 3.86 -13.86
N ARG A 21 5.66 4.09 -12.64
CA ARG A 21 5.64 5.42 -12.01
C ARG A 21 5.73 5.32 -10.51
N THR A 22 6.13 6.42 -9.87
CA THR A 22 5.95 6.59 -8.42
C THR A 22 4.51 6.96 -8.10
N CYS A 23 3.98 6.50 -6.98
CA CYS A 23 2.64 6.83 -6.50
C CYS A 23 2.62 6.92 -4.98
N ARG A 24 1.58 7.57 -4.44
CA ARG A 24 1.29 7.55 -3.01
C ARG A 24 0.27 6.46 -2.68
N VAL A 25 0.64 5.58 -1.76
CA VAL A 25 -0.19 4.50 -1.25
C VAL A 25 -0.64 4.87 0.17
N ARG A 26 -1.94 5.02 0.35
CA ARG A 26 -2.55 5.05 1.67
C ARG A 26 -2.77 3.61 2.11
N ALA A 27 -2.14 3.21 3.21
CA ALA A 27 -2.32 1.90 3.81
C ALA A 27 -2.59 2.04 5.30
N THR A 28 -3.29 1.07 5.87
CA THR A 28 -3.41 0.96 7.33
C THR A 28 -2.31 0.05 7.84
N ARG A 29 -1.37 0.60 8.62
CA ARG A 29 -0.32 -0.17 9.27
C ARG A 29 -0.81 -0.66 10.62
N ASN A 30 -0.83 -1.97 10.77
CA ASN A 30 -1.05 -2.64 12.04
C ASN A 30 0.32 -3.03 12.59
N SER A 31 0.69 -2.47 13.73
CA SER A 31 1.95 -2.76 14.41
C SER A 31 1.66 -3.62 15.64
N GLU A 32 2.32 -4.78 15.73
CA GLU A 32 2.21 -5.68 16.88
C GLU A 32 3.43 -5.50 17.78
N PHE A 33 3.18 -5.18 19.05
CA PHE A 33 4.21 -5.00 20.06
C PHE A 33 4.15 -6.17 21.06
N PRO A 34 5.23 -6.98 21.17
CA PRO A 34 5.35 -7.94 22.25
C PRO A 34 5.65 -7.16 23.55
N ASP A 35 4.66 -7.17 24.45
CA ASP A 35 4.70 -6.51 25.77
C ASP A 35 5.11 -5.03 25.75
N GLU A 36 5.66 -4.50 26.85
CA GLU A 36 6.10 -3.10 27.05
C GLU A 36 7.23 -2.64 26.10
N SER A 37 7.46 -3.34 24.98
CA SER A 37 8.45 -2.97 23.97
C SER A 37 8.02 -1.73 23.19
N VAL A 38 8.96 -0.81 23.00
CA VAL A 38 8.79 0.40 22.17
C VAL A 38 8.94 0.10 20.67
N ILE A 39 9.44 -1.10 20.33
CA ILE A 39 9.71 -1.54 18.96
C ILE A 39 8.68 -2.59 18.56
N ALA A 40 8.00 -2.38 17.44
CA ALA A 40 7.06 -3.36 16.89
C ALA A 40 7.83 -4.59 16.40
N ALA A 41 7.35 -5.78 16.75
CA ALA A 41 7.93 -7.04 16.27
C ALA A 41 7.48 -7.38 14.85
N SER A 42 6.29 -6.93 14.46
CA SER A 42 5.78 -7.13 13.11
C SER A 42 4.91 -5.96 12.66
N PHE A 43 4.92 -5.72 11.35
CA PHE A 43 4.04 -4.78 10.67
C PHE A 43 3.20 -5.56 9.67
N ALA A 44 1.90 -5.31 9.67
CA ALA A 44 0.98 -5.80 8.66
C ALA A 44 0.25 -4.62 8.01
N TYR A 45 0.24 -4.58 6.69
CA TYR A 45 -0.49 -3.56 5.94
C TYR A 45 -1.83 -4.11 5.47
N CYS A 46 -2.89 -3.31 5.63
CA CYS A 46 -4.21 -3.63 5.13
C CYS A 46 -4.93 -2.39 4.58
N ARG A 47 -5.91 -2.58 3.69
CA ARG A 47 -6.63 -1.52 2.96
C ARG A 47 -5.67 -0.58 2.20
N CYS A 48 -4.93 -1.14 1.26
CA CYS A 48 -4.00 -0.39 0.42
C CYS A 48 -4.76 0.30 -0.71
N CYS A 49 -4.70 1.63 -0.78
CA CYS A 49 -5.33 2.40 -1.84
C CYS A 49 -4.31 3.40 -2.42
N VAL A 50 -4.21 3.46 -3.74
CA VAL A 50 -3.41 4.48 -4.42
C VAL A 50 -4.23 5.78 -4.46
N GLU A 51 -3.73 6.85 -3.84
CA GLU A 51 -4.41 8.16 -3.82
C GLU A 51 -4.05 9.04 -5.03
N ASP A 52 -3.09 8.60 -5.83
CA ASP A 52 -2.66 9.33 -7.02
C ASP A 52 -3.71 9.21 -8.14
N SER A 53 -4.15 10.35 -8.65
CA SER A 53 -4.97 10.41 -9.87
C SER A 53 -4.09 10.26 -11.10
N ASP A 54 -4.51 9.45 -12.07
CA ASP A 54 -3.75 9.27 -13.29
C ASP A 54 -4.57 8.81 -14.50
N ASP A 55 -3.98 9.03 -15.67
CA ASP A 55 -4.51 8.66 -16.99
C ASP A 55 -4.10 7.25 -17.45
N PHE A 56 -3.73 6.36 -16.53
CA PHE A 56 -3.45 4.98 -16.92
C PHE A 56 -4.75 4.28 -17.32
N PRO A 57 -4.73 3.39 -18.31
CA PRO A 57 -5.92 2.63 -18.69
C PRO A 57 -6.37 1.72 -17.54
N ASP A 58 -7.64 1.33 -17.57
CA ASP A 58 -8.11 0.25 -16.70
C ASP A 58 -7.35 -1.04 -17.03
N GLY A 59 -6.97 -1.80 -16.00
CA GLY A 59 -6.07 -2.95 -16.15
C GLY A 59 -5.50 -3.41 -14.81
N ASP A 60 -4.60 -4.37 -14.85
CA ASP A 60 -3.94 -4.91 -13.66
C ASP A 60 -2.56 -4.28 -13.46
N TYR A 61 -2.32 -3.84 -12.24
CA TYR A 61 -1.13 -3.12 -11.82
C TYR A 61 -0.53 -3.78 -10.58
N GLU A 62 0.79 -3.80 -10.51
CA GLU A 62 1.53 -4.16 -9.29
C GLU A 62 2.00 -2.86 -8.64
N VAL A 63 1.65 -2.64 -7.37
CA VAL A 63 2.28 -1.60 -6.55
C VAL A 63 3.28 -2.23 -5.61
N GLU A 64 4.49 -1.67 -5.59
CA GLU A 64 5.56 -2.05 -4.68
C GLU A 64 5.80 -0.91 -3.68
N PHE A 65 5.64 -1.15 -2.38
CA PHE A 65 5.87 -0.17 -1.32
C PHE A 65 6.42 -0.87 -0.08
N ASP A 66 7.39 -0.26 0.62
CA ASP A 66 7.99 -0.80 1.84
C ASP A 66 8.45 -2.28 1.72
N GLY A 67 8.92 -2.68 0.53
CA GLY A 67 9.29 -4.07 0.23
C GLY A 67 8.11 -5.04 0.00
N HIS A 68 6.87 -4.59 0.17
CA HIS A 68 5.65 -5.33 -0.15
C HIS A 68 5.21 -5.08 -1.58
N LYS A 69 4.72 -6.14 -2.24
CA LYS A 69 4.09 -6.07 -3.56
C LYS A 69 2.62 -6.41 -3.42
N VAL A 70 1.75 -5.58 -3.98
CA VAL A 70 0.30 -5.77 -3.97
C VAL A 70 -0.20 -5.60 -5.40
N MET A 71 -1.00 -6.56 -5.87
CA MET A 71 -1.72 -6.41 -7.13
C MET A 71 -2.97 -5.56 -6.91
N LEU A 72 -3.18 -4.62 -7.82
CA LEU A 72 -4.28 -3.69 -7.86
C LEU A 72 -4.91 -3.75 -9.24
N SER A 73 -6.23 -3.88 -9.31
CA SER A 73 -6.96 -3.69 -10.57
C SER A 73 -7.48 -2.25 -10.62
N LYS A 74 -7.11 -1.51 -11.68
CA LYS A 74 -7.70 -0.21 -11.96
C LYS A 74 -9.02 -0.39 -12.71
N LYS A 75 -10.10 0.17 -12.17
CA LYS A 75 -11.43 0.19 -12.80
C LYS A 75 -12.04 1.58 -12.64
N ASN A 76 -12.52 2.18 -13.73
CA ASN A 76 -13.13 3.50 -13.75
C ASN A 76 -12.27 4.59 -13.06
N GLY A 77 -10.94 4.53 -13.24
CA GLY A 77 -10.05 5.52 -12.62
C GLY A 77 -9.66 5.24 -11.16
N GLN A 78 -10.14 4.15 -10.55
CA GLN A 78 -9.84 3.79 -9.17
C GLN A 78 -9.04 2.49 -9.09
N TYR A 79 -8.00 2.47 -8.25
CA TYR A 79 -7.21 1.28 -7.96
C TYR A 79 -7.80 0.49 -6.80
N LEU A 80 -8.06 -0.81 -7.03
CA LEU A 80 -8.67 -1.71 -6.06
C LEU A 80 -7.74 -2.90 -5.80
N SER A 81 -7.41 -3.17 -4.54
CA SER A 81 -6.66 -4.36 -4.08
C SER A 81 -7.58 -5.53 -3.78
#